data_AF-D8T7V0-F1
#
_entry.id   AF-D8T7V0-F1
#
_cell.length_a   1.000
_cell.length_b   1.000
_cell.length_c   1.000
_cell.angle_alpha   90.00
_cell.angle_beta   90.00
_cell.angle_gamma   90.00
#
_symmetry.space_group_name_H-M   'P 1'
#
loop_
_entity.id
_entity.type
_entity.pdbx_description
1 polymer ?
#
loop_
_entity_poly.entity_id
_entity_poly.type
_entity_poly.pdbx_seq_one_letter_code
_entity_poly.pdbx_strand_id
1 'polypeptide(L)'
;MKSMNMALALTYVLLVVNLVLLRGSHAQDSYSCAGSTRCSGLAQSDCDAARRQIQPSNRYFTGGNKGSTGVCSGHCGLFVSGSNCDLTGNEMITAFNELRARNCAKCGIKTYNDGCKFKADYVTGC
;
A
#
# COMPACT_ATOMS: atom_id res chain seq x y z
N MET A 1 15.84 -53.04 13.41
CA MET A 1 16.32 -51.65 13.24
C MET A 1 16.02 -51.18 11.82
N LYS A 2 14.81 -50.66 11.52
CA LYS A 2 14.51 -50.07 10.19
C LYS A 2 13.28 -49.14 10.16
N SER A 3 12.37 -49.24 11.12
CA SER A 3 11.10 -48.48 11.07
C SER A 3 11.11 -47.09 11.72
N MET A 4 12.12 -46.73 12.51
CA MET A 4 12.14 -45.44 13.23
C MET A 4 12.54 -44.26 12.34
N ASN A 5 13.21 -44.51 11.20
CA ASN A 5 13.68 -43.48 10.28
C ASN A 5 12.61 -43.03 9.28
N MET A 6 11.62 -43.89 8.95
CA MET A 6 10.56 -43.53 8.01
C MET A 6 9.54 -42.56 8.61
N ALA A 7 9.19 -42.73 9.88
CA ALA A 7 8.25 -41.85 10.57
C ALA A 7 8.82 -40.42 10.72
N LEU A 8 10.11 -40.29 11.04
CA LEU A 8 10.79 -38.99 11.10
C LEU A 8 10.90 -38.32 9.72
N ALA A 9 11.17 -39.11 8.67
CA ALA A 9 11.24 -38.58 7.32
C ALA A 9 9.86 -38.09 6.84
N LEU A 10 8.78 -38.82 7.15
CA LEU A 10 7.43 -38.45 6.76
C LEU A 10 6.96 -37.17 7.47
N THR A 11 7.23 -37.03 8.77
CA THR A 11 6.89 -35.81 9.53
C THR A 11 7.70 -34.62 9.04
N TYR A 12 8.98 -34.79 8.71
CA TYR A 12 9.80 -33.73 8.13
C TYR A 12 9.28 -33.29 6.76
N VAL A 13 8.96 -34.23 5.88
CA VAL A 13 8.38 -33.92 4.55
C VAL A 13 7.05 -33.19 4.69
N LEU A 14 6.17 -33.62 5.60
CA LEU A 14 4.90 -32.93 5.87
C LEU A 14 5.11 -31.51 6.40
N LEU A 15 6.09 -31.29 7.29
CA LEU A 15 6.45 -29.96 7.81
C LEU A 15 6.97 -29.04 6.70
N VAL A 16 7.89 -29.54 5.87
CA VAL A 16 8.48 -28.77 4.77
C VAL A 16 7.42 -28.46 3.70
N VAL A 17 6.56 -29.42 3.36
CA VAL A 17 5.45 -29.20 2.42
C VAL A 17 4.47 -28.17 2.97
N ASN A 18 4.08 -28.22 4.24
CA ASN A 18 3.23 -27.18 4.85
C ASN A 18 3.92 -25.81 4.85
N LEU A 19 5.22 -25.73 5.17
CA LEU A 19 6.02 -24.50 5.10
C LEU A 19 6.13 -23.93 3.68
N VAL A 20 6.23 -24.79 2.66
CA VAL A 20 6.30 -24.38 1.25
C VAL A 20 4.91 -23.98 0.71
N LEU A 21 3.84 -24.67 1.12
CA LEU A 21 2.46 -24.31 0.78
C LEU A 21 2.02 -22.99 1.45
N LEU A 22 2.51 -22.69 2.67
CA LEU A 22 2.33 -21.41 3.34
C LEU A 22 3.11 -20.26 2.68
N ARG A 23 4.08 -20.57 1.80
CA ARG A 23 4.78 -19.60 0.94
C ARG A 23 4.08 -19.43 -0.41
N GLY A 24 2.81 -19.85 -0.52
CA GLY A 24 1.99 -19.57 -1.69
C GLY A 24 2.00 -18.07 -1.99
N SER A 25 2.68 -17.70 -3.08
CA SER A 25 2.62 -16.46 -3.84
C SER A 25 1.95 -15.26 -3.14
N HIS A 26 2.46 -14.84 -1.99
CA HIS A 26 2.10 -13.55 -1.42
C HIS A 26 2.76 -12.51 -2.31
N ALA A 27 2.03 -11.96 -3.29
CA ALA A 27 2.43 -10.73 -3.93
C ALA A 27 2.62 -9.70 -2.81
N GLN A 28 3.88 -9.38 -2.49
CA GLN A 28 4.18 -8.41 -1.45
C GLN A 28 3.72 -7.03 -1.90
N ASP A 29 3.38 -6.18 -0.93
CA ASP A 29 3.22 -4.76 -1.19
C ASP A 29 4.43 -4.23 -1.95
N SER A 30 4.18 -3.45 -3.00
CA SER A 30 5.23 -2.82 -3.81
C SER A 30 5.18 -1.31 -3.66
N TYR A 31 6.35 -0.68 -3.79
CA TYR A 31 6.54 0.75 -3.60
C TYR A 31 7.22 1.33 -4.83
N SER A 32 6.75 2.48 -5.28
CA SER A 32 7.38 3.23 -6.36
C SER A 32 7.32 4.72 -6.04
N CYS A 33 8.38 5.45 -6.34
CA CYS A 33 8.36 6.92 -6.27
C CYS A 33 7.80 7.56 -7.56
N ALA A 34 7.15 6.76 -8.41
CA ALA A 34 6.47 7.25 -9.60
C ALA A 34 5.30 8.19 -9.24
N GLY A 35 5.01 9.08 -10.18
CA GLY A 35 3.89 10.02 -10.13
C GLY A 35 3.79 10.73 -11.47
N SER A 36 2.90 11.72 -11.57
CA SER A 36 2.84 12.59 -12.73
C SER A 36 4.13 13.38 -12.94
N THR A 37 4.38 13.83 -14.17
CA THR A 37 5.54 14.68 -14.50
C THR A 37 5.58 15.99 -13.68
N ARG A 38 4.41 16.43 -13.18
CA ARG A 38 4.23 17.61 -12.34
C ARG A 38 4.74 17.42 -10.91
N CYS A 39 5.03 16.19 -10.49
CA CYS A 39 5.67 15.90 -9.20
C CYS A 39 7.03 16.58 -9.03
N SER A 40 7.73 16.92 -10.13
CA SER A 40 8.99 17.68 -10.10
C SER A 40 8.82 19.04 -9.42
N GLY A 41 7.76 19.78 -9.75
CA GLY A 41 7.42 21.10 -9.19
C GLY A 41 6.60 21.06 -7.91
N LEU A 42 6.18 19.88 -7.45
CA LEU A 42 5.35 19.75 -6.25
C LEU A 42 6.16 20.08 -4.99
N ALA A 43 5.60 20.89 -4.09
CA ALA A 43 6.21 21.13 -2.79
C ALA A 43 5.97 19.92 -1.87
N GLN A 44 7.01 19.45 -1.17
CA GLN A 44 6.84 18.36 -0.19
C GLN A 44 5.88 18.77 0.94
N SER A 45 5.91 20.04 1.35
CA SER A 45 5.03 20.61 2.39
C SER A 45 3.55 20.44 2.09
N ASP A 46 3.15 20.46 0.81
CA ASP A 46 1.77 20.25 0.38
C ASP A 46 1.33 18.83 0.72
N CYS A 47 2.19 17.84 0.46
CA CYS A 47 1.90 16.45 0.78
C CYS A 47 1.89 16.19 2.30
N ASP A 48 2.78 16.83 3.04
CA ASP A 48 2.79 16.73 4.51
C ASP A 48 1.53 17.39 5.11
N ALA A 49 1.03 18.47 4.51
CA ALA A 49 -0.23 19.11 4.86
C ALA A 49 -1.43 18.22 4.51
N ALA A 50 -1.47 17.65 3.31
CA ALA A 50 -2.51 16.69 2.91
C ALA A 50 -2.54 15.47 3.87
N ARG A 51 -1.37 14.95 4.28
CA ARG A 51 -1.27 13.87 5.27
C ARG A 51 -1.94 14.23 6.58
N ARG A 52 -1.85 15.50 7.02
CA ARG A 52 -2.51 15.97 8.25
C ARG A 52 -4.03 16.01 8.17
N GLN A 53 -4.59 16.01 6.97
CA GLN A 53 -6.04 15.99 6.78
C GLN A 53 -6.63 14.57 6.79
N ILE A 54 -5.80 13.53 6.64
CA ILE A 54 -6.29 12.14 6.70
C ILE A 54 -6.84 11.88 8.10
N GLN A 55 -8.12 11.52 8.18
CA GLN A 55 -8.76 11.11 9.41
C GLN A 55 -8.55 9.61 9.62
N PRO A 56 -7.87 9.16 10.69
CA PRO A 56 -7.54 7.75 10.91
C PRO A 56 -8.74 6.79 10.83
N SER A 57 -9.90 7.23 11.32
CA SER A 57 -11.15 6.46 11.38
C SER A 57 -11.98 6.47 10.10
N ASN A 58 -11.63 7.29 9.11
CA ASN A 58 -12.37 7.34 7.85
C ASN A 58 -12.01 6.18 6.94
N ARG A 59 -12.95 5.85 6.04
CA ARG A 59 -12.75 4.94 4.91
C ARG A 59 -12.64 5.74 3.61
N TYR A 60 -11.72 5.34 2.76
CA TYR A 60 -11.44 5.96 1.48
C TYR A 60 -11.54 4.91 0.39
N PHE A 61 -12.45 5.13 -0.57
CA PHE A 61 -12.84 4.06 -1.48
C PHE A 61 -13.10 4.54 -2.91
N THR A 62 -12.91 3.63 -3.86
CA THR A 62 -12.97 3.90 -5.31
C THR A 62 -14.21 3.33 -5.99
N GLY A 63 -15.07 2.61 -5.26
CA GLY A 63 -16.30 1.99 -5.77
C GLY A 63 -17.59 2.70 -5.33
N GLY A 64 -18.65 2.60 -6.13
CA GLY A 64 -19.99 3.12 -5.80
C GLY A 64 -20.19 4.63 -6.04
N ASN A 65 -21.35 5.15 -5.62
CA ASN A 65 -21.82 6.49 -6.01
C ASN A 65 -21.29 7.67 -5.16
N LYS A 66 -20.51 7.43 -4.09
CA LYS A 66 -20.09 8.49 -3.14
C LYS A 66 -18.76 8.22 -2.42
N GLY A 67 -17.73 7.76 -3.13
CA GLY A 67 -16.41 7.55 -2.55
C GLY A 67 -15.59 8.81 -2.40
N SER A 68 -15.30 9.23 -1.16
CA SER A 68 -14.13 10.09 -0.91
C SER A 68 -12.90 9.23 -1.14
N THR A 69 -12.20 9.45 -2.26
CA THR A 69 -11.01 8.66 -2.58
C THR A 69 -9.80 9.12 -1.78
N GLY A 70 -9.83 10.31 -1.17
CA GLY A 70 -8.66 10.84 -0.50
C GLY A 70 -8.84 12.23 0.10
N VAL A 71 -7.70 12.87 0.35
CA VAL A 71 -7.59 14.25 0.81
C VAL A 71 -6.53 14.98 -0.02
N CYS A 72 -6.54 16.31 0.01
CA CYS A 72 -5.55 17.09 -0.72
C CYS A 72 -5.18 18.37 0.05
N SER A 73 -4.04 18.96 -0.29
CA SER A 73 -3.65 20.29 0.18
C SER A 73 -2.72 20.93 -0.84
N GLY A 74 -2.96 22.18 -1.20
CA GLY A 74 -2.23 22.84 -2.27
C GLY A 74 -2.32 22.02 -3.56
N HIS A 75 -1.16 21.55 -4.03
CA HIS A 75 -1.08 20.72 -5.22
C HIS A 75 -0.84 19.23 -4.96
N CYS A 76 -0.87 18.76 -3.71
CA CYS A 76 -0.69 17.34 -3.39
C CYS A 76 -2.02 16.67 -3.05
N GLY A 77 -2.34 15.59 -3.76
CA GLY A 77 -3.44 14.69 -3.45
C GLY A 77 -2.92 13.37 -2.88
N LEU A 78 -3.55 12.90 -1.80
CA LEU A 78 -3.33 11.59 -1.20
C LEU A 78 -4.61 10.78 -1.34
N PHE A 79 -4.64 9.79 -2.22
CA PHE A 79 -5.88 9.10 -2.57
C PHE A 79 -5.69 7.62 -2.88
N VAL A 80 -6.77 6.89 -2.69
CA VAL A 80 -6.93 5.48 -3.05
C VAL A 80 -7.24 5.39 -4.54
N SER A 81 -6.64 4.41 -5.21
CA SER A 81 -6.88 4.11 -6.62
C SER A 81 -6.83 2.60 -6.86
N GLY A 82 -7.39 2.15 -7.98
CA GLY A 82 -7.64 0.74 -8.27
C GLY A 82 -9.12 0.47 -8.44
N SER A 83 -9.49 -0.80 -8.57
CA SER A 83 -10.89 -1.21 -8.75
C SER A 83 -11.48 -1.67 -7.43
N ASN A 84 -12.57 -1.03 -6.99
CA ASN A 84 -13.29 -1.36 -5.74
C ASN A 84 -12.40 -1.40 -4.49
N CYS A 85 -11.39 -0.53 -4.45
CA CYS A 85 -10.48 -0.39 -3.32
C CYS A 85 -11.12 0.35 -2.17
N ASP A 86 -10.79 -0.07 -0.95
CA ASP A 86 -11.29 0.52 0.29
C ASP A 86 -10.21 0.45 1.38
N LEU A 87 -9.56 1.58 1.63
CA LEU A 87 -8.52 1.75 2.65
C LEU A 87 -9.05 2.59 3.82
N THR A 88 -8.65 2.23 5.03
CA THR A 88 -8.77 3.09 6.21
C THR A 88 -7.82 4.28 6.11
N GLY A 89 -8.13 5.36 6.84
CA GLY A 89 -7.21 6.48 7.00
C GLY A 89 -5.88 6.06 7.63
N ASN A 90 -5.89 5.10 8.56
CA ASN A 90 -4.65 4.53 9.12
C ASN A 90 -3.78 3.83 8.08
N GLU A 91 -4.38 3.06 7.16
CA GLU A 91 -3.64 2.42 6.06
C GLU A 91 -3.03 3.48 5.13
N MET A 92 -3.75 4.55 4.81
CA MET A 92 -3.22 5.66 4.01
C MET A 92 -2.09 6.41 4.71
N ILE A 93 -2.21 6.68 6.01
CA ILE A 93 -1.14 7.32 6.81
C ILE A 93 0.12 6.43 6.82
N THR A 94 -0.07 5.13 7.01
CA THR A 94 1.02 4.15 7.02
C THR A 94 1.71 4.11 5.65
N ALA A 95 0.94 4.00 4.57
CA ALA A 95 1.46 4.00 3.21
C ALA A 95 2.25 5.26 2.87
N PHE A 96 1.76 6.44 3.30
CA PHE A 96 2.49 7.69 3.14
C PHE A 96 3.84 7.66 3.87
N ASN A 97 3.85 7.23 5.12
CA ASN A 97 5.08 7.16 5.93
C ASN A 97 6.08 6.17 5.36
N GLU A 98 5.63 5.01 4.87
CA GLU A 98 6.49 4.02 4.21
C GLU A 98 7.11 4.57 2.91
N LEU A 99 6.36 5.35 2.13
CA LEU A 99 6.91 6.03 0.95
C LEU A 99 7.98 7.07 1.32
N ARG A 100 7.76 7.85 2.38
CA ARG A 100 8.76 8.80 2.90
C ARG A 100 10.02 8.07 3.38
N ALA A 101 9.87 6.98 4.11
CA ALA A 101 10.99 6.15 4.58
C ALA A 101 11.83 5.55 3.44
N ARG A 102 11.25 5.46 2.23
CA ARG A 102 11.89 4.96 1.00
C ARG A 102 12.41 6.09 0.10
N ASN A 103 12.57 7.30 0.62
CA ASN A 103 13.04 8.49 -0.11
C ASN A 103 12.14 8.95 -1.26
N CYS A 104 10.88 8.50 -1.32
CA CYS A 104 9.91 9.10 -2.22
C CYS A 104 9.46 10.43 -1.60
N ALA A 105 10.17 11.53 -1.87
CA ALA A 105 10.00 12.80 -1.13
C ALA A 105 8.68 13.53 -1.40
N LYS A 106 8.07 13.34 -2.58
CA LYS A 106 6.89 14.12 -3.02
C LYS A 106 5.74 13.20 -3.40
N CYS A 107 5.90 12.53 -4.53
CA CYS A 107 4.95 11.56 -5.05
C CYS A 107 5.40 10.14 -4.78
N GLY A 108 4.45 9.22 -4.85
CA GLY A 108 4.73 7.80 -4.74
C GLY A 108 3.45 6.97 -4.73
N ILE A 109 3.63 5.68 -4.97
CA ILE A 109 2.56 4.70 -5.05
C ILE A 109 2.96 3.52 -4.18
N LYS A 110 2.09 3.17 -3.24
CA LYS A 110 2.09 1.86 -2.59
C LYS A 110 1.01 1.02 -3.27
N THR A 111 1.38 -0.14 -3.80
CA THR A 111 0.42 -1.12 -4.34
C THR A 111 0.33 -2.27 -3.35
N TYR A 112 -0.86 -2.53 -2.84
CA TYR A 112 -1.19 -3.63 -1.95
C TYR A 112 -1.34 -4.93 -2.76
N ASN A 113 -1.30 -6.06 -2.06
CA ASN A 113 -1.41 -7.39 -2.64
C ASN A 113 -2.71 -7.66 -3.42
N ASP A 114 -3.79 -6.97 -3.07
CA ASP A 114 -5.10 -7.02 -3.74
C ASP A 114 -5.19 -6.12 -4.99
N GLY A 115 -4.10 -5.43 -5.34
CA GLY A 115 -4.03 -4.51 -6.46
C GLY A 115 -4.50 -3.10 -6.14
N CYS A 116 -4.98 -2.85 -4.92
CA CYS A 116 -5.32 -1.51 -4.46
C CYS A 116 -4.08 -0.67 -4.27
N LYS A 117 -4.25 0.64 -4.40
CA LYS A 117 -3.13 1.58 -4.40
C LYS A 117 -3.42 2.77 -3.54
N PHE A 118 -2.48 3.09 -2.67
CA PHE A 118 -2.34 4.45 -2.15
C PHE A 118 -1.45 5.24 -3.11
N LYS A 119 -1.89 6.45 -3.48
CA LYS A 119 -1.15 7.38 -4.33
C LYS A 119 -0.97 8.72 -3.64
N ALA A 120 0.28 9.18 -3.58
CA ALA A 120 0.61 10.59 -3.42
C ALA A 120 0.99 11.13 -4.81
N ASP A 121 0.23 12.08 -5.34
CA ASP A 121 0.44 12.61 -6.70
C ASP A 121 0.08 14.10 -6.76
N TYR A 122 0.53 14.76 -7.82
CA TYR A 122 0.13 16.13 -8.10
C TYR A 122 -1.36 16.19 -8.49
N VAL A 123 -2.08 17.16 -7.94
CA VAL A 123 -3.44 17.54 -8.33
C VAL A 123 -3.48 19.01 -8.76
N THR A 124 -4.27 19.31 -9.80
CA THR A 124 -4.41 20.70 -10.30
C THR A 124 -5.17 21.59 -9.33
N GLY A 125 -6.07 21.00 -8.52
CA GLY A 125 -6.84 21.74 -7.52
C GLY A 125 -7.27 20.83 -6.37
N CYS A 126 -7.29 21.44 -5.21
CA CYS A 126 -7.92 21.01 -3.97
C CYS A 126 -8.93 22.11 -3.60
#